data_AF-A0A195AZU2-F1
#
_entry.id   AF-A0A195AZU2-F1
#
_cell.length_a   1.000
_cell.length_b   1.000
_cell.length_c   1.000
_cell.angle_alpha   90.00
_cell.angle_beta   90.00
_cell.angle_gamma   90.00
#
_symmetry.space_group_name_H-M   'P 1'
#
loop_
_entity.id
_entity.type
_entity.pdbx_description
1 polymer ?
#
loop_
_entity_poly.entity_id
_entity_poly.type
_entity_poly.pdbx_seq_one_letter_code
_entity_poly.pdbx_strand_id
1 'polypeptide(L)' 'MSTQCLAKPRLRNFLTAQIKRNLVLMMTISISGAMAVKILIADKRKRRYAEFYKTYDAEKQLKIMNEAGLMQSYIPQKK' A
#
# COMPACT_ATOMS: atom_id res chain seq x y z
N MET A 1 -35.00 -38.46 31.68
CA MET A 1 -33.61 -38.01 31.40
C MET A 1 -33.12 -38.72 30.16
N SER A 2 -33.31 -38.14 28.97
CA SER A 2 -32.79 -38.69 27.73
C SER A 2 -31.27 -38.53 27.70
N THR A 3 -30.54 -39.62 27.86
CA THR A 3 -29.08 -39.69 27.75
C THR A 3 -28.68 -39.54 26.28
N GLN A 4 -28.27 -38.35 25.89
CA GLN A 4 -27.71 -38.11 24.56
C GLN A 4 -26.35 -38.80 24.44
N CYS A 5 -26.23 -39.79 23.55
CA CYS A 5 -24.97 -40.44 23.23
C CYS A 5 -24.15 -39.55 22.28
N LEU A 6 -22.90 -39.27 22.63
CA LEU A 6 -21.99 -38.49 21.78
C LEU A 6 -21.71 -39.23 20.47
N ALA A 7 -21.85 -38.52 19.34
CA ALA A 7 -21.47 -39.03 18.03
C ALA A 7 -19.95 -39.27 17.95
N LYS A 8 -19.54 -40.32 17.23
CA LYS A 8 -18.13 -40.72 17.15
C LYS A 8 -17.29 -39.59 16.53
N PRO A 9 -16.26 -39.08 17.24
CA PRO A 9 -15.39 -38.06 16.68
C PRO A 9 -14.48 -38.64 15.60
N ARG A 10 -13.99 -37.77 14.72
CA ARG A 10 -12.91 -38.13 13.80
C ARG A 10 -11.65 -38.42 14.62
N LEU A 11 -10.89 -39.47 14.33
CA LEU A 11 -9.67 -39.82 15.09
C LEU A 11 -8.39 -39.83 14.23
N ARG A 12 -8.50 -39.54 12.93
CA ARG A 12 -7.41 -39.62 11.95
C ARG A 12 -7.42 -38.42 11.01
N ASN A 13 -6.26 -38.08 10.46
CA ASN A 13 -6.05 -37.02 9.45
C ASN A 13 -6.36 -35.58 9.91
N PHE A 14 -6.24 -35.32 11.22
CA PHE A 14 -6.39 -33.97 11.78
C PHE A 14 -5.38 -32.98 11.20
N LEU A 15 -4.11 -33.39 11.19
CA LEU A 15 -3.02 -32.56 10.69
C LEU A 15 -3.23 -32.18 9.21
N THR A 16 -3.59 -33.16 8.37
CA THR A 16 -3.85 -32.91 6.95
C THR A 16 -5.04 -31.97 6.74
N ALA A 17 -6.09 -32.08 7.55
CA ALA A 17 -7.24 -31.19 7.48
C ALA A 17 -6.88 -29.75 7.92
N GLN A 18 -6.05 -29.62 8.95
CA GLN A 18 -5.56 -28.32 9.44
C GLN A 18 -4.63 -27.65 8.42
N ILE A 19 -3.67 -28.39 7.86
CA ILE A 19 -2.75 -27.86 6.83
C ILE A 19 -3.52 -27.33 5.62
N LYS A 20 -4.52 -28.08 5.12
CA LYS A 20 -5.34 -27.63 3.99
C LYS A 20 -6.08 -26.32 4.28
N ARG A 21 -6.66 -26.19 5.48
CA ARG A 21 -7.34 -24.94 5.89
C ARG A 21 -6.37 -23.78 6.01
N ASN A 22 -5.24 -24.00 6.67
CA ASN A 22 -4.23 -22.99 6.88
C ASN A 22 -3.59 -22.53 5.56
N LEU A 23 -3.40 -23.44 4.59
CA LEU A 23 -2.86 -23.11 3.28
C LEU A 23 -3.76 -22.14 2.53
N VAL A 24 -5.06 -22.41 2.49
CA VAL A 24 -6.05 -21.52 1.85
C VAL A 24 -6.06 -20.16 2.55
N LEU A 25 -6.09 -20.16 3.88
CA LEU A 25 -6.10 -18.93 4.67
C LEU A 25 -4.83 -18.09 4.43
N MET A 26 -3.65 -18.71 4.49
CA MET A 26 -2.38 -18.05 4.22
C MET A 26 -2.38 -17.41 2.84
N MET A 27 -2.79 -18.15 1.81
CA MET A 27 -2.78 -17.63 0.44
C MET A 27 -3.71 -16.42 0.28
N THR A 28 -4.91 -16.46 0.88
CA THR A 28 -5.84 -15.32 0.85
C THR A 28 -5.27 -14.09 1.57
N ILE A 29 -4.67 -14.28 2.74
CA ILE A 29 -4.10 -13.19 3.54
C ILE A 29 -2.92 -12.57 2.80
N SER A 30 -1.99 -13.37 2.28
CA SER A 30 -0.83 -12.87 1.52
C SER A 30 -1.24 -12.05 0.30
N ILE A 31 -2.22 -12.52 -0.49
CA ILE A 31 -2.71 -11.80 -1.67
C ILE A 31 -3.38 -10.48 -1.25
N SER A 32 -4.22 -10.50 -0.21
CA SER A 32 -4.88 -9.29 0.29
C SER A 32 -3.86 -8.25 0.79
N GLY A 33 -2.82 -8.68 1.51
CA GLY A 33 -1.77 -7.80 2.02
C GLY A 33 -0.98 -7.15 0.88
N ALA A 34 -0.60 -7.93 -0.13
CA ALA A 34 0.08 -7.42 -1.32
C ALA A 34 -0.78 -6.40 -2.09
N MET A 35 -2.08 -6.69 -2.27
CA MET A 35 -3.01 -5.75 -2.90
C MET A 35 -3.18 -4.46 -2.09
N ALA A 36 -3.31 -4.56 -0.76
CA ALA A 36 -3.44 -3.39 0.10
C ALA A 36 -2.23 -2.46 -0.03
N VAL A 37 -1.00 -3.00 -0.01
CA VAL A 37 0.22 -2.20 -0.17
C VAL A 37 0.28 -1.57 -1.57
N LYS A 38 -0.06 -2.33 -2.61
CA LYS A 38 -0.05 -1.80 -3.99
C LYS A 38 -1.00 -0.61 -4.13
N ILE A 39 -2.26 -0.76 -3.70
CA ILE A 39 -3.30 0.25 -3.89
C ILE A 39 -3.06 1.47 -2.98
N LEU A 40 -2.83 1.23 -1.68
CA LEU A 40 -2.78 2.31 -0.69
C LEU A 40 -1.47 3.10 -0.75
N ILE A 41 -0.36 2.45 -1.12
CA ILE A 41 0.96 3.06 -1.09
C ILE A 41 1.49 3.29 -2.50
N ALA A 42 1.67 2.23 -3.29
CA ALA A 42 2.38 2.35 -4.57
C ALA A 42 1.59 3.20 -5.58
N ASP A 43 0.30 2.90 -5.77
CA ASP A 43 -0.54 3.59 -6.75
C ASP A 43 -0.85 5.02 -6.29
N LYS A 44 -1.10 5.24 -5.00
CA LYS A 44 -1.25 6.59 -4.43
C LYS A 44 0.00 7.45 -4.66
N ARG A 45 1.20 6.88 -4.47
CA ARG A 45 2.47 7.58 -4.71
C ARG A 45 2.61 7.93 -6.20
N LYS A 46 2.44 6.95 -7.10
CA LYS A 46 2.50 7.17 -8.55
C LYS A 46 1.52 8.25 -9.00
N ARG A 47 0.28 8.19 -8.52
CA ARG A 47 -0.76 9.18 -8.84
C ARG A 47 -0.37 10.58 -8.38
N ARG A 48 0.17 10.74 -7.16
CA ARG A 48 0.64 12.04 -6.65
C ARG A 48 1.71 12.66 -7.54
N TYR A 49 2.71 11.87 -7.95
CA TYR A 49 3.75 12.37 -8.86
C TYR A 49 3.16 12.75 -10.21
N ALA A 50 2.28 11.91 -10.77
CA ALA A 50 1.63 12.21 -12.05
C ALA A 50 0.77 13.48 -11.97
N GLU A 51 0.01 13.67 -10.89
CA GLU A 51 -0.80 14.88 -10.68
C GLU A 51 0.06 16.13 -10.52
N PHE A 52 1.19 16.03 -9.81
CA PHE A 52 2.14 17.15 -9.68
C PHE A 52 2.66 17.59 -11.05
N TYR A 53 3.16 16.67 -11.86
CA TYR A 53 3.75 17.01 -13.17
C TYR A 53 2.73 17.41 -14.24
N LYS A 54 1.43 17.11 -14.08
CA LYS A 54 0.40 17.53 -15.03
C LYS A 54 0.26 19.06 -15.13
N THR A 55 0.45 19.76 -14.02
CA THR A 55 0.27 21.23 -13.94
C THR A 55 1.55 21.94 -13.51
N TYR A 56 2.69 21.24 -13.51
CA TYR A 56 3.96 21.81 -13.08
C TYR A 56 4.56 22.69 -14.17
N ASP A 57 4.77 23.96 -13.83
CA ASP A 57 5.50 24.93 -14.65
C ASP A 57 6.85 25.22 -13.98
N ALA A 58 7.93 24.81 -14.65
CA ALA A 58 9.29 24.93 -14.13
C ALA A 58 9.75 26.38 -14.02
N GLU A 59 9.40 27.24 -14.98
CA GLU A 59 9.86 28.64 -15.01
C GLU A 59 9.19 29.44 -13.90
N LYS A 60 7.89 29.21 -13.68
CA LYS A 60 7.15 29.85 -12.60
C LYS A 60 7.71 29.48 -11.22
N GLN A 61 8.03 28.21 -11.01
CA GLN A 61 8.59 27.74 -9.73
C GLN A 61 10.01 28.25 -9.51
N LEU A 62 10.82 28.31 -10.57
CA LEU A 62 12.15 28.91 -10.52
C LEU A 62 12.06 30.39 -10.17
N LYS A 63 11.14 31.14 -10.78
CA LYS A 63 10.93 32.56 -10.47
C LYS A 63 10.61 32.77 -8.98
N ILE A 64 9.72 31.94 -8.41
CA ILE A 64 9.40 31.98 -6.98
C ILE A 64 10.65 31.71 -6.12
N MET A 65 11.48 30.73 -6.49
CA MET A 65 12.72 30.42 -5.75
C MET A 65 13.76 31.54 -5.84
N ASN A 66 13.87 32.18 -7.01
CA ASN A 66 14.75 33.30 -7.27
C ASN A 66 14.33 34.55 -6.48
N GLU A 67 13.03 34.87 -6.47
CA GLU A 67 12.47 35.98 -5.70
C GLU A 67 12.61 35.75 -4.18
N ALA A 68 12.49 34.50 -3.73
CA ALA A 68 12.73 34.12 -2.34
C ALA A 68 14.24 34.10 -1.97
N GLY A 69 15.15 34.34 -2.92
CA GLY A 69 16.59 34.40 -2.68
C GLY A 69 17.24 33.05 -2.37
N LEU A 70 16.60 31.93 -2.72
CA LEU A 70 17.17 30.59 -2.48
C LEU A 70 18.29 30.24 -3.47
N MET A 71 18.28 30.84 -4.66
CA MET A 71 19.21 30.51 -5.75
C MET A 71 20.46 31.38 -5.68
N GLN A 72 21.60 30.78 -5.36
CA GLN A 72 22.90 31.46 -5.33
C GLN A 72 23.36 31.94 -6.72
N SER A 73 22.95 31.25 -7.78
CA SER A 73 23.24 31.62 -9.17
C SER A 73 22.40 32.80 -9.67
N TYR A 74 21.31 33.13 -8.96
CA TYR A 74 20.44 34.23 -9.34
C TYR A 74 20.83 35.49 -8.56
N ILE A 75 21.40 36.45 -9.28
CA ILE A 75 21.66 37.78 -8.73
C ILE A 75 20.37 38.58 -8.90
N PRO A 76 19.68 38.99 -7.82
CA PRO A 76 18.47 39.79 -7.94
C PRO A 76 18.82 41.10 -8.67
N GLN A 77 18.12 41.34 -9.78
CA GLN A 77 18.30 42.57 -10.55
C GLN A 77 17.97 43.76 -9.66
N LYS A 78 18.97 44.60 -9.40
CA LYS A 78 18.83 45.81 -8.57
C LYS A 78 17.76 46.69 -9.23
N LYS A 79 16.64 46.92 -8.54
CA LYS A 79 15.61 47.87 -8.96
C LYS A 79 16.11 49.30 -8.81
#